data_AF-A0A5D6V995-F1
#
_entry.id   AF-A0A5D6V995-F1
#
_cell.length_a   1.000
_cell.length_b   1.000
_cell.length_c   1.000
_cell.angle_alpha   90.00
_cell.angle_beta   90.00
_cell.angle_gamma   90.00
#
_symmetry.space_group_name_H-M   'P 1'
#
loop_
_entity.id
_entity.type
_entity.pdbx_description
1 polymer ?
#
loop_
_entity_poly.entity_id
_entity_poly.type
_entity_poly.pdbx_seq_one_letter_code
_entity_poly.pdbx_strand_id
1 'polypeptide(L)'
;MRVICRVIAGVAALLLAASCGALTESGRTTVEGQVVAYSSGQPLKGVAKVRPYQAKATTLTTYYTAADQWHDTDANGQFSFAFEADGDYDYVLVAESQWGTTAIIEAPKLRGGRKNKQVQVSVRLPAWLKIHLVDAPPYSKNSQLLVWGMGNSDINISPVPSDTVIVKPVYSLSGQIFWDTLTIYHPQHNADKFEPYSVPEMDTAVVDIHY
;
A
#
# COMPACT_ATOMS: atom_id res chain seq x y z
N MET A 1 -71.92 -9.25 -21.78
CA MET A 1 -70.92 -8.17 -21.78
C MET A 1 -69.87 -8.47 -20.71
N ARG A 2 -68.59 -8.56 -21.11
CA ARG A 2 -67.33 -8.53 -20.30
C ARG A 2 -67.16 -9.68 -19.28
N VAL A 3 -66.39 -10.75 -19.53
CA VAL A 3 -64.95 -10.87 -19.82
C VAL A 3 -64.11 -9.94 -18.94
N ILE A 4 -63.48 -10.49 -17.90
CA ILE A 4 -62.11 -10.24 -17.40
C ILE A 4 -61.89 -11.27 -16.28
N CYS A 5 -61.19 -12.35 -16.59
CA CYS A 5 -60.65 -13.28 -15.62
C CYS A 5 -59.38 -13.86 -16.27
N ARG A 6 -58.29 -13.97 -15.49
CA ARG A 6 -56.97 -14.52 -15.86
C ARG A 6 -55.96 -13.57 -16.52
N VAL A 7 -55.35 -12.64 -15.76
CA VAL A 7 -53.92 -12.27 -15.96
C VAL A 7 -53.32 -11.71 -14.66
N ILE A 8 -53.33 -12.43 -13.53
CA ILE A 8 -52.50 -12.05 -12.36
C ILE A 8 -52.01 -13.31 -11.64
N ALA A 9 -51.22 -14.14 -12.32
CA ALA A 9 -50.55 -15.28 -11.68
C ALA A 9 -49.18 -15.60 -12.29
N GLY A 10 -48.66 -14.76 -13.19
CA GLY A 10 -47.45 -15.05 -13.98
C GLY A 10 -46.19 -14.28 -13.60
N VAL A 11 -46.25 -13.27 -12.73
CA VAL A 11 -45.11 -12.35 -12.49
C VAL A 11 -44.41 -12.59 -11.14
N ALA A 12 -45.05 -13.28 -10.18
CA ALA A 12 -44.45 -13.54 -8.88
C ALA A 12 -43.43 -14.70 -8.85
N ALA A 13 -43.42 -15.57 -9.87
CA ALA A 13 -42.53 -16.75 -9.91
C ALA A 13 -41.16 -16.49 -10.58
N LEU A 14 -40.96 -15.33 -11.23
CA LEU A 14 -39.67 -14.99 -11.88
C LEU A 14 -38.75 -14.11 -11.01
N LEU A 15 -39.20 -13.63 -9.86
CA LEU A 15 -38.41 -12.75 -8.98
C LEU A 15 -37.71 -13.50 -7.83
N LEU A 16 -37.90 -14.82 -7.70
CA LEU A 16 -37.33 -15.63 -6.60
C LEU A 16 -36.08 -16.44 -6.98
N ALA A 17 -35.58 -16.33 -8.22
CA ALA A 17 -34.38 -17.05 -8.68
C ALA A 17 -33.11 -16.17 -8.76
N ALA A 18 -33.15 -14.95 -8.20
CA ALA A 18 -32.01 -14.01 -8.20
C ALA A 18 -31.31 -13.90 -6.84
N SER A 19 -31.53 -14.83 -5.90
CA SER A 19 -30.54 -15.06 -4.83
C SER A 19 -29.43 -15.94 -5.40
N CYS A 20 -28.64 -15.35 -6.30
CA CYS A 20 -27.32 -15.86 -6.65
C CYS A 20 -26.47 -15.76 -5.38
N GLY A 21 -26.61 -16.75 -4.49
CA GLY A 21 -25.64 -16.97 -3.44
C GLY A 21 -24.32 -17.13 -4.15
N ALA A 22 -23.37 -16.24 -3.85
CA ALA A 22 -21.99 -16.44 -4.22
C ALA A 22 -21.65 -17.89 -3.84
N LEU A 23 -21.41 -18.74 -4.83
CA LEU A 23 -21.01 -20.11 -4.59
C LEU A 23 -19.72 -20.01 -3.78
N THR A 24 -19.85 -20.28 -2.49
CA THR A 24 -18.78 -20.43 -1.52
C THR A 24 -18.06 -21.71 -1.89
N GLU A 25 -17.15 -21.60 -2.85
CA GLU A 25 -16.46 -22.75 -3.44
C GLU A 25 -15.25 -23.11 -2.57
N SER A 26 -15.45 -24.10 -1.70
CA SER A 26 -14.36 -24.81 -1.05
C SER A 26 -13.60 -25.68 -2.07
N GLY A 27 -12.33 -25.94 -1.77
CA GLY A 27 -11.50 -26.92 -2.46
C GLY A 27 -10.23 -26.35 -3.05
N ARG A 28 -9.56 -27.19 -3.84
CA ARG A 28 -8.23 -26.91 -4.39
C ARG A 28 -8.24 -25.66 -5.26
N THR A 29 -7.51 -24.65 -4.81
CA THR A 29 -7.33 -23.36 -5.47
C THR A 29 -5.93 -23.31 -6.05
N THR A 30 -5.78 -23.00 -7.34
CA THR A 30 -4.46 -22.80 -7.98
C THR A 30 -4.24 -21.33 -8.26
N VAL A 31 -3.04 -20.84 -8.05
CA VAL A 31 -2.69 -19.43 -8.23
C VAL A 31 -1.42 -19.33 -9.05
N GLU A 32 -1.48 -18.58 -10.15
CA GLU A 32 -0.37 -18.27 -11.04
C GLU A 32 -0.31 -16.75 -11.25
N GLY A 33 0.88 -16.17 -11.12
CA GLY A 33 1.00 -14.72 -11.16
C GLY A 33 2.43 -14.20 -11.12
N GLN A 34 2.54 -12.89 -10.92
CA GLN A 34 3.81 -12.18 -10.83
C GLN A 34 3.76 -11.10 -9.76
N VAL A 35 4.85 -10.97 -9.01
CA VAL A 35 5.09 -9.86 -8.09
C VAL A 35 5.63 -8.67 -8.86
N VAL A 36 5.03 -7.50 -8.66
CA VAL A 36 5.37 -6.27 -9.37
C VAL A 36 5.64 -5.13 -8.38
N ALA A 37 6.45 -4.17 -8.79
CA ALA A 37 6.63 -2.93 -8.05
C ALA A 37 5.36 -2.07 -8.15
N TYR A 38 4.87 -1.55 -7.03
CA TYR A 38 3.57 -0.86 -6.95
C TYR A 38 3.50 0.34 -7.90
N SER A 39 4.57 1.12 -7.99
CA SER A 39 4.55 2.38 -8.76
C SER A 39 4.63 2.19 -10.26
N SER A 40 5.48 1.26 -10.70
CA SER A 40 5.83 1.09 -12.12
C SER A 40 5.08 -0.05 -12.78
N GLY A 41 4.46 -0.93 -11.99
CA GLY A 41 3.86 -2.18 -12.46
C GLY A 41 4.88 -3.15 -13.08
N GLN A 42 6.18 -2.85 -13.00
CA GLN A 42 7.23 -3.69 -13.56
C GLN A 42 7.48 -4.90 -12.67
N PRO A 43 7.89 -6.04 -13.27
CA PRO A 43 8.30 -7.22 -12.50
C PRO A 43 9.31 -6.89 -11.42
N LEU A 44 9.03 -7.31 -10.18
CA LEU A 44 9.98 -7.18 -9.09
C LEU A 44 11.07 -8.24 -9.29
N LYS A 45 12.28 -7.80 -9.66
CA LYS A 45 13.43 -8.70 -9.80
C LYS A 45 13.99 -9.06 -8.43
N GLY A 46 14.36 -10.33 -8.25
CA GLY A 46 14.98 -10.83 -7.02
C GLY A 46 14.05 -11.75 -6.21
N VAL A 47 14.45 -12.02 -4.97
CA VAL A 47 13.73 -12.96 -4.10
C VAL A 47 12.54 -12.25 -3.45
N ALA A 48 11.34 -12.72 -3.79
CA ALA A 48 10.12 -12.41 -3.08
C ALA A 48 9.42 -13.72 -2.70
N LYS A 49 8.45 -13.61 -1.80
CA LYS A 49 7.58 -14.70 -1.40
C LYS A 49 6.14 -14.22 -1.36
N VAL A 50 5.20 -15.10 -1.68
CA VAL A 50 3.76 -14.82 -1.67
C VAL A 50 3.03 -15.75 -0.73
N ARG A 51 1.97 -15.28 -0.09
CA ARG A 51 1.13 -16.09 0.80
C ARG A 51 -0.33 -15.67 0.73
N PRO A 52 -1.26 -16.63 0.55
CA PRO A 52 -2.68 -16.33 0.66
C PRO A 52 -3.05 -16.08 2.12
N TYR A 53 -3.89 -15.08 2.34
CA TYR A 53 -4.57 -14.82 3.60
C TYR A 53 -6.06 -15.01 3.39
N GLN A 54 -6.70 -15.71 4.33
CA GLN A 54 -8.15 -15.70 4.42
C GLN A 54 -8.61 -14.42 5.12
N ALA A 55 -9.64 -13.80 4.57
CA ALA A 55 -10.28 -12.60 5.06
C ALA A 55 -11.66 -12.96 5.59
N LYS A 56 -11.91 -12.63 6.86
CA LYS A 56 -13.23 -12.77 7.48
C LYS A 56 -13.72 -11.40 7.93
N ALA A 57 -14.72 -10.90 7.21
CA ALA A 57 -15.42 -9.68 7.59
C ALA A 57 -16.31 -9.94 8.82
N THR A 58 -16.30 -8.99 9.75
CA THR A 58 -17.25 -8.88 10.85
C THR A 58 -17.96 -7.54 10.74
N THR A 59 -18.96 -7.29 11.60
CA THR A 59 -19.69 -6.01 11.61
C THR A 59 -18.79 -4.78 11.81
N LEU A 60 -17.61 -4.93 12.44
CA LEU A 60 -16.74 -3.81 12.82
C LEU A 60 -15.40 -3.79 12.09
N THR A 61 -14.89 -4.94 11.64
CA THR A 61 -13.55 -5.04 11.04
C THR A 61 -13.39 -6.30 10.19
N THR A 62 -12.32 -6.36 9.41
CA THR A 62 -11.90 -7.56 8.67
C THR A 62 -10.64 -8.13 9.28
N TYR A 63 -10.68 -9.41 9.64
CA TYR A 63 -9.52 -10.14 10.14
C TYR A 63 -8.86 -10.91 9.00
N TYR A 64 -7.53 -10.88 8.99
CA TYR A 64 -6.73 -11.61 8.02
C TYR A 64 -5.84 -12.62 8.74
N THR A 65 -5.93 -13.88 8.34
CA THR A 65 -5.05 -14.94 8.86
C THR A 65 -4.41 -15.68 7.69
N ALA A 66 -3.18 -16.16 7.86
CA ALA A 66 -2.52 -16.95 6.83
C ALA A 66 -3.36 -18.19 6.50
N ALA A 67 -3.68 -18.38 5.22
CA ALA A 67 -4.42 -19.55 4.74
C ALA A 67 -3.47 -20.70 4.35
N ASP A 68 -2.21 -20.37 4.06
CA ASP A 68 -1.17 -21.33 3.69
C ASP A 68 0.22 -20.78 4.11
N GLN A 69 1.28 -21.53 3.82
CA GLN A 69 2.66 -21.11 3.96
C GLN A 69 3.09 -20.05 2.92
N TRP A 70 4.31 -19.56 3.09
CA TRP A 70 4.96 -18.72 2.09
C TRP A 70 5.45 -19.56 0.91
N HIS A 71 5.27 -19.03 -0.30
CA HIS A 71 5.74 -19.62 -1.55
C HIS A 71 6.74 -18.68 -2.22
N ASP A 72 7.91 -19.19 -2.55
CA ASP A 72 8.95 -18.39 -3.20
C ASP A 72 8.58 -18.04 -4.64
N THR A 73 9.00 -16.87 -5.10
CA THR A 73 8.95 -16.48 -6.51
C THR A 73 10.23 -16.90 -7.23
N ASP A 74 10.17 -17.00 -8.55
CA ASP A 74 11.38 -17.08 -9.38
C ASP A 74 12.11 -15.72 -9.47
N ALA A 75 13.22 -15.69 -10.21
CA ALA A 75 14.04 -14.49 -10.40
C ALA A 75 13.33 -13.32 -11.11
N ASN A 76 12.22 -13.60 -11.81
CA ASN A 76 11.38 -12.63 -12.48
C ASN A 76 10.12 -12.28 -11.66
N GLY A 77 10.07 -12.71 -10.40
CA GLY A 77 8.92 -12.51 -9.52
C GLY A 77 7.70 -13.38 -9.87
N GLN A 78 7.83 -14.36 -10.77
CA GLN A 78 6.73 -15.26 -11.11
C GLN A 78 6.52 -16.31 -10.03
N PHE A 79 5.26 -16.70 -9.81
CA PHE A 79 4.90 -17.74 -8.87
C PHE A 79 3.77 -18.61 -9.40
N SER A 80 3.76 -19.86 -8.95
CA SER A 80 2.69 -20.82 -9.21
C SER A 80 2.56 -21.78 -8.04
N PHE A 81 1.41 -21.82 -7.39
CA PHE A 81 1.16 -22.73 -6.26
C PHE A 81 -0.32 -23.13 -6.18
N ALA A 82 -0.64 -24.03 -5.25
CA ALA A 82 -2.00 -24.40 -4.93
C ALA A 82 -2.19 -24.55 -3.43
N PHE A 83 -3.38 -24.19 -2.95
CA PHE A 83 -3.79 -24.35 -1.55
C PHE A 83 -5.26 -24.79 -1.48
N GLU A 84 -5.68 -25.34 -0.35
CA GLU A 84 -7.08 -25.71 -0.13
C GLU A 84 -7.85 -24.51 0.43
N ALA A 85 -8.84 -24.03 -0.32
CA ALA A 85 -9.71 -22.96 0.13
C ALA A 85 -10.94 -23.52 0.85
N ASP A 86 -11.43 -22.75 1.80
CA ASP A 86 -12.67 -22.93 2.52
C ASP A 86 -13.66 -21.87 2.01
N GLY A 87 -14.86 -22.31 1.63
CA GLY A 87 -15.90 -21.46 1.10
C GLY A 87 -16.40 -20.40 2.09
N ASP A 88 -16.12 -20.55 3.39
CA ASP A 88 -16.52 -19.57 4.41
C ASP A 88 -15.67 -18.29 4.43
N TYR A 89 -14.65 -18.19 3.58
CA TYR A 89 -13.69 -17.10 3.58
C TYR A 89 -13.49 -16.48 2.20
N ASP A 90 -13.24 -15.16 2.21
CA ASP A 90 -12.59 -14.49 1.09
C ASP A 90 -11.08 -14.70 1.18
N TYR A 91 -10.37 -14.53 0.07
CA TYR A 91 -8.91 -14.68 0.04
C TYR A 91 -8.24 -13.48 -0.60
N VAL A 92 -7.10 -13.07 -0.05
CA VAL A 92 -6.20 -12.07 -0.64
C VAL A 92 -4.79 -12.62 -0.71
N LEU A 93 -4.00 -12.15 -1.68
CA LEU A 93 -2.61 -12.58 -1.84
C LEU A 93 -1.65 -11.46 -1.46
N VAL A 94 -0.79 -11.72 -0.48
CA VAL A 94 0.22 -10.76 -0.02
C VAL A 94 1.59 -11.22 -0.50
N ALA A 95 2.40 -10.29 -0.99
CA ALA A 95 3.80 -10.52 -1.28
C ALA A 95 4.71 -9.81 -0.26
N GLU A 96 5.86 -10.40 0.01
CA GLU A 96 6.93 -9.82 0.83
C GLU A 96 8.25 -9.99 0.09
N SER A 97 9.07 -8.95 0.11
CA SER A 97 10.45 -8.95 -0.36
C SER A 97 11.35 -8.38 0.73
N GLN A 98 12.67 -8.42 0.52
CA GLN A 98 13.63 -7.76 1.42
C GLN A 98 13.43 -6.23 1.51
N TRP A 99 12.76 -5.62 0.53
CA TRP A 99 12.60 -4.16 0.45
C TRP A 99 11.22 -3.68 0.87
N GLY A 100 10.20 -4.53 0.84
CA GLY A 100 8.83 -4.08 1.06
C GLY A 100 7.80 -5.19 1.07
N THR A 101 6.56 -4.81 1.30
CA THR A 101 5.40 -5.70 1.40
C THR A 101 4.20 -5.13 0.67
N THR A 102 3.24 -6.00 0.33
CA THR A 102 1.93 -5.60 -0.18
C THR A 102 1.11 -4.96 0.94
N ALA A 103 0.51 -3.80 0.67
CA ALA A 103 -0.51 -3.26 1.56
C ALA A 103 -1.76 -4.16 1.48
N ILE A 104 -2.17 -4.75 2.61
CA ILE A 104 -3.22 -5.79 2.61
C ILE A 104 -4.56 -5.33 2.03
N ILE A 105 -4.87 -4.03 2.15
CA ILE A 105 -6.08 -3.42 1.58
C ILE A 105 -6.05 -3.30 0.05
N GLU A 106 -4.86 -3.35 -0.55
CA GLU A 106 -4.62 -3.32 -2.01
C GLU A 106 -4.28 -4.70 -2.57
N ALA A 107 -4.19 -5.72 -1.71
CA ALA A 107 -3.85 -7.07 -2.11
C ALA A 107 -4.90 -7.63 -3.09
N PRO A 108 -4.48 -8.30 -4.18
CA PRO A 108 -5.42 -8.89 -5.12
C PRO A 108 -6.24 -9.99 -4.44
N LYS A 109 -7.54 -10.00 -4.73
CA LYS A 109 -8.47 -11.01 -4.25
C LYS A 109 -8.32 -12.30 -5.04
N LEU A 110 -8.34 -13.43 -4.35
CA LEU A 110 -8.36 -14.77 -4.93
C LEU A 110 -9.76 -15.36 -4.80
N ARG A 111 -10.15 -16.18 -5.79
CA ARG A 111 -11.38 -16.97 -5.73
C ARG A 111 -11.04 -18.38 -5.26
N GLY A 112 -11.58 -18.78 -4.11
CA GLY A 112 -11.48 -20.14 -3.58
C GLY A 112 -12.10 -21.18 -4.52
N GLY A 113 -11.60 -22.41 -4.47
CA GLY A 113 -12.06 -23.54 -5.29
C GLY A 113 -11.79 -23.38 -6.80
N ARG A 114 -11.03 -22.36 -7.21
CA ARG A 114 -10.86 -21.97 -8.63
C ARG A 114 -9.40 -21.78 -9.03
N LYS A 115 -9.20 -21.64 -10.34
CA LYS A 115 -7.92 -21.22 -10.92
C LYS A 115 -7.86 -19.70 -10.98
N ASN A 116 -6.83 -19.12 -10.36
CA ASN A 116 -6.51 -17.70 -10.38
C ASN A 116 -5.26 -17.54 -11.25
N LYS A 117 -5.38 -16.93 -12.43
CA LYS A 117 -4.28 -16.77 -13.38
C LYS A 117 -3.94 -15.31 -13.57
N GLN A 118 -2.69 -15.04 -13.95
CA GLN A 118 -2.18 -13.70 -14.23
C GLN A 118 -2.39 -12.73 -13.05
N VAL A 119 -2.32 -13.25 -11.82
CA VAL A 119 -2.47 -12.44 -10.62
C VAL A 119 -1.26 -11.52 -10.49
N GLN A 120 -1.49 -10.21 -10.41
CA GLN A 120 -0.44 -9.25 -10.11
C GLN A 120 -0.49 -8.87 -8.64
N VAL A 121 0.62 -9.09 -7.93
CA VAL A 121 0.74 -8.75 -6.51
C VAL A 121 1.73 -7.60 -6.38
N SER A 122 1.22 -6.41 -6.07
CA SER A 122 2.05 -5.21 -5.95
C SER A 122 2.76 -5.15 -4.60
N VAL A 123 4.05 -4.88 -4.62
CA VAL A 123 4.87 -4.60 -3.43
C VAL A 123 5.22 -3.12 -3.43
N ARG A 124 4.97 -2.44 -2.31
CA ARG A 124 5.39 -1.06 -2.11
C ARG A 124 6.87 -1.05 -1.73
N LEU A 125 7.69 -0.44 -2.57
CA LEU A 125 9.13 -0.33 -2.32
C LEU A 125 9.43 1.05 -1.71
N PRO A 126 10.47 1.16 -0.87
CA PRO A 126 10.90 2.46 -0.37
C PRO A 126 11.52 3.27 -1.50
N ALA A 127 11.48 4.57 -1.36
CA ALA A 127 12.42 5.50 -1.97
C ALA A 127 13.16 6.24 -0.86
N TRP A 128 14.14 7.07 -1.21
CA TRP A 128 14.89 7.85 -0.23
C TRP A 128 14.88 9.34 -0.56
N LEU A 129 14.80 10.17 0.47
CA LEU A 129 15.12 11.58 0.38
C LEU A 129 16.47 11.82 1.06
N LYS A 130 17.40 12.40 0.31
CA LYS A 130 18.65 12.95 0.82
C LYS A 130 18.44 14.45 1.00
N ILE A 131 18.18 14.84 2.24
CA ILE A 131 17.93 16.22 2.64
C ILE A 131 19.26 16.83 3.01
N HIS A 132 19.68 17.83 2.26
CA HIS A 132 20.87 18.60 2.54
C HIS A 132 20.45 19.92 3.19
N LEU A 133 20.73 20.02 4.48
CA LEU A 133 20.54 21.19 5.29
C LEU A 133 21.69 22.13 5.01
N VAL A 134 21.42 23.28 4.38
CA VAL A 134 22.42 24.30 4.05
C VAL A 134 22.29 25.46 5.03
N ASP A 135 23.37 25.77 5.73
CA ASP A 135 23.41 26.88 6.69
C ASP A 135 23.23 28.23 5.97
N ALA A 136 22.18 28.98 6.33
CA ALA A 136 21.96 30.34 5.85
C ALA A 136 21.93 31.33 7.04
N PRO A 137 23.06 31.98 7.39
CA PRO A 137 23.13 32.91 8.51
C PRO A 137 22.01 33.96 8.50
N PRO A 138 21.52 34.45 9.67
CA PRO A 138 22.10 34.30 11.01
C PRO A 138 21.28 33.42 11.97
N TYR A 139 21.74 32.19 12.26
CA TYR A 139 21.10 31.32 13.26
C TYR A 139 21.64 31.47 14.67
N SER A 140 20.73 31.33 15.64
CA SER A 140 21.05 31.31 17.07
C SER A 140 21.19 29.87 17.58
N LYS A 141 22.03 29.64 18.60
CA LYS A 141 22.14 28.34 19.28
C LYS A 141 20.84 27.87 19.96
N ASN A 142 19.81 28.72 19.99
CA ASN A 142 18.50 28.46 20.59
C ASN A 142 17.40 28.23 19.53
N SER A 143 17.80 27.88 18.31
CA SER A 143 16.89 27.58 17.22
C SER A 143 16.71 26.07 17.06
N GLN A 144 15.53 25.67 16.60
CA GLN A 144 15.13 24.31 16.27
C GLN A 144 14.69 24.29 14.80
N LEU A 145 15.09 23.26 14.06
CA LEU A 145 14.61 23.03 12.69
C LEU A 145 13.58 21.91 12.72
N LEU A 146 12.38 22.20 12.21
CA LEU A 146 11.34 21.22 11.96
C LEU A 146 11.24 21.00 10.45
N VAL A 147 11.28 19.74 10.01
CA VAL A 147 11.07 19.35 8.61
C VAL A 147 9.98 18.27 8.57
N TRP A 148 8.95 18.45 7.75
CA TRP A 148 7.79 17.54 7.68
C TRP A 148 7.27 17.38 6.24
N GLY A 149 6.16 16.65 6.07
CA GLY A 149 5.53 16.40 4.74
C GLY A 149 6.04 15.14 4.02
N MET A 150 6.90 14.37 4.68
CA MET A 150 7.47 13.11 4.17
C MET A 150 6.66 11.89 4.62
N GLY A 151 5.34 12.06 4.82
CA GLY A 151 4.43 11.04 5.33
C GLY A 151 4.56 10.83 6.84
N ASN A 152 5.51 10.01 7.28
CA ASN A 152 5.68 9.56 8.67
C ASN A 152 7.11 9.77 9.21
N SER A 153 7.88 10.65 8.57
CA SER A 153 9.33 10.79 8.78
C SER A 153 9.74 12.22 9.12
N ASP A 154 9.01 12.89 10.01
CA ASP A 154 9.34 14.23 10.43
C ASP A 154 10.72 14.28 11.11
N ILE A 155 11.42 15.39 10.90
CA ILE A 155 12.74 15.64 11.44
C ILE A 155 12.63 16.84 12.38
N ASN A 156 13.07 16.64 13.61
CA ASN A 156 13.18 17.69 14.60
C ASN A 156 14.62 17.71 15.08
N ILE A 157 15.33 18.82 14.84
CA ILE A 157 16.73 18.98 15.20
C ILE A 157 16.89 20.20 16.10
N SER A 158 17.52 19.99 17.25
CA SER A 158 17.86 21.04 18.22
C SER A 158 19.19 20.71 18.90
N PRO A 159 20.21 21.60 18.84
CA PRO A 159 20.22 22.84 18.06
C PRO A 159 20.28 22.56 16.55
N VAL A 160 19.93 23.55 15.72
CA VAL A 160 20.08 23.43 14.26
C VAL A 160 21.57 23.20 13.92
N PRO A 161 21.90 22.16 13.13
CA PRO A 161 23.28 21.87 12.79
C PRO A 161 23.82 22.88 11.77
N SER A 162 25.14 22.94 11.59
CA SER A 162 25.74 23.47 10.36
C SER A 162 25.63 22.43 9.24
N ASP A 163 25.68 22.84 7.96
CA ASP A 163 25.74 22.00 6.75
C ASP A 163 25.70 20.48 7.00
N THR A 164 24.52 19.88 6.92
CA THR A 164 24.27 18.48 7.32
C THR A 164 23.44 17.75 6.28
N VAL A 165 23.72 16.46 6.10
CA VAL A 165 22.93 15.60 5.23
C VAL A 165 22.16 14.57 6.06
N ILE A 166 20.86 14.46 5.82
CA ILE A 166 19.98 13.47 6.41
C ILE A 166 19.38 12.63 5.31
N VAL A 167 19.42 11.30 5.46
CA VAL A 167 18.76 10.37 4.53
C VAL A 167 17.59 9.72 5.23
N LYS A 168 16.40 9.78 4.62
CA LYS A 168 15.16 9.20 5.15
C LYS A 168 14.47 8.34 4.09
N PRO A 169 13.95 7.16 4.45
CA PRO A 169 13.05 6.44 3.56
C PRO A 169 11.72 7.19 3.43
N VAL A 170 11.14 7.19 2.24
CA VAL A 170 9.80 7.69 1.96
C VAL A 170 9.00 6.64 1.22
N TYR A 171 7.72 6.55 1.56
CA TYR A 171 6.75 5.66 0.91
C TYR A 171 5.80 6.40 -0.03
N SER A 172 5.80 7.74 0.02
CA SER A 172 5.19 8.58 -1.00
C SER A 172 6.25 8.94 -2.03
N LEU A 173 5.99 8.62 -3.29
CA LEU A 173 6.93 8.84 -4.41
C LEU A 173 6.85 10.27 -4.96
N SER A 174 5.89 11.05 -4.47
CA SER A 174 5.75 12.47 -4.75
C SER A 174 5.11 13.15 -3.55
N GLY A 175 5.49 14.40 -3.30
CA GLY A 175 4.92 15.17 -2.21
C GLY A 175 5.53 16.54 -2.10
N GLN A 176 5.34 17.16 -0.93
CA GLN A 176 5.97 18.41 -0.57
C GLN A 176 6.71 18.18 0.74
N ILE A 177 7.96 18.61 0.80
CA ILE A 177 8.70 18.74 2.05
C ILE A 177 8.53 20.16 2.55
N PHE A 178 8.22 20.31 3.83
CA PHE A 178 8.00 21.59 4.48
C PHE A 178 9.05 21.76 5.57
N TRP A 179 9.45 23.00 5.85
CA TRP A 179 10.30 23.28 6.99
C TRP A 179 10.06 24.66 7.60
N ASP A 180 10.38 24.75 8.89
CA ASP A 180 10.33 25.98 9.67
C ASP A 180 11.41 25.96 10.76
N THR A 181 11.87 27.15 11.13
CA THR A 181 12.83 27.39 12.20
C THR A 181 12.12 28.02 13.39
N LEU A 182 12.04 27.32 14.52
CA LEU A 182 11.50 27.88 15.76
C LEU A 182 12.62 28.43 16.63
N THR A 183 12.45 29.66 17.13
CA THR A 183 13.27 30.17 18.25
C THR A 183 12.61 29.78 19.56
N ILE A 184 13.30 28.97 20.38
CA ILE A 184 12.73 28.30 21.57
C ILE A 184 12.08 29.27 22.56
N TYR A 185 12.63 30.49 22.68
CA TYR A 185 12.15 31.50 23.63
C TYR A 185 11.17 32.53 23.05
N HIS A 186 11.00 32.53 21.72
CA HIS A 186 10.06 33.40 21.00
C HIS A 186 9.58 32.66 19.75
N PRO A 187 8.51 31.84 19.85
CA PRO A 187 7.98 31.12 18.71
C PRO A 187 7.33 32.11 17.74
N GLN A 188 8.15 32.68 16.86
CA GLN A 188 7.69 33.24 15.61
C GLN A 188 7.85 32.14 14.58
N HIS A 189 6.74 31.66 14.06
CA HIS A 189 6.74 30.82 12.88
C HIS A 189 7.17 31.69 11.70
N ASN A 190 8.25 31.32 11.03
CA ASN A 190 8.51 31.85 9.72
C ASN A 190 7.51 31.18 8.76
N ALA A 191 7.10 31.87 7.69
CA ALA A 191 6.16 31.29 6.74
C ALA A 191 6.66 29.91 6.27
N ASP A 192 5.78 28.90 6.29
CA ASP A 192 6.12 27.53 5.90
C ASP A 192 6.80 27.56 4.53
N LYS A 193 8.10 27.24 4.52
CA LYS A 193 8.83 27.02 3.28
C LYS A 193 8.52 25.60 2.82
N PHE A 194 8.39 25.40 1.51
CA PHE A 194 8.18 24.07 0.97
C PHE A 194 8.87 23.87 -0.37
N GLU A 195 9.17 22.61 -0.68
CA GLU A 195 9.69 22.19 -1.97
C GLU A 195 8.96 20.91 -2.43
N PRO A 196 8.48 20.84 -3.68
CA PRO A 196 7.94 19.60 -4.19
C PRO A 196 9.06 18.59 -4.45
N TYR A 197 8.81 17.32 -4.19
CA TYR A 197 9.72 16.24 -4.58
C TYR A 197 8.98 15.17 -5.38
N SER A 198 9.72 14.47 -6.24
CA SER A 198 9.31 13.22 -6.85
C SER A 198 10.53 12.30 -6.95
N VAL A 199 10.35 11.05 -6.52
CA VAL A 199 11.40 10.04 -6.48
C VAL A 199 10.84 8.69 -6.89
N PRO A 200 11.43 8.00 -7.88
CA PRO A 200 11.04 6.63 -8.21
C PRO A 200 11.27 5.67 -7.02
N GLU A 201 10.53 4.56 -7.00
CA GLU A 201 10.83 3.46 -6.08
C GLU A 201 12.27 2.99 -6.25
N MET A 202 12.93 2.68 -5.14
CA MET A 202 14.32 2.26 -5.06
C MET A 202 15.36 3.31 -5.51
N ASP A 203 14.96 4.59 -5.61
CA ASP A 203 15.84 5.70 -5.97
C ASP A 203 15.93 6.75 -4.84
N THR A 204 16.84 7.71 -4.99
CA THR A 204 17.07 8.80 -4.04
C THR A 204 16.87 10.16 -4.72
N ALA A 205 15.96 10.99 -4.20
CA ALA A 205 15.91 12.40 -4.56
C ALA A 205 16.70 13.25 -3.56
N VAL A 206 17.24 14.35 -4.04
CA VAL A 206 17.99 15.32 -3.22
C VAL A 206 17.14 16.58 -3.07
N VAL A 207 17.07 17.10 -1.85
CA VAL A 207 16.39 18.36 -1.52
C VAL A 207 17.37 19.22 -0.74
N ASP A 208 17.58 20.45 -1.19
CA ASP A 208 18.40 21.44 -0.49
C ASP A 208 17.50 22.35 0.35
N ILE A 209 17.58 22.20 1.67
CA ILE A 209 16.85 23.05 2.62
C ILE A 209 17.77 24.19 3.04
N HIS A 210 17.49 25.36 2.48
CA HIS A 210 17.99 26.63 2.99
C HIS A 210 17.04 27.09 4.09
N TYR A 211 17.38 26.71 5.33
CA TYR A 211 16.63 27.17 6.48
C TYR A 211 16.99 28.61 6.70
#